data_AF-A0A7C5XWH8-F1
#
_entry.id   AF-A0A7C5XWH8-F1
#
_cell.length_a   1.000
_cell.length_b   1.000
_cell.length_c   1.000
_cell.angle_alpha   90.00
_cell.angle_beta   90.00
_cell.angle_gamma   90.00
#
_symmetry.space_group_name_H-M   'P 1'
#
loop_
_entity.id
_entity.type
_entity.pdbx_description
1 polymer ?
#
loop_
_entity_poly.entity_id
_entity_poly.type
_entity_poly.pdbx_seq_one_letter_code
_entity_poly.pdbx_strand_id
1 'polypeptide(L)'
;MRKVLAIVRRELIAYFSSPLAYMVLTAFLLMQGYIFYLIVSFLNQPGTQAMTPLRLFFGGTIFFWLFLLFVVPVITMRLIAEERRSGTIEPLLTAPVTEGQVIAGKFL
;
A
#
# COMPACT_ATOMS: atom_id res chain seq x y z
N MET A 1 -19.94 17.53 -3.67
CA MET A 1 -19.00 17.00 -2.65
C MET A 1 -19.52 15.77 -1.89
N ARG A 2 -20.77 15.74 -1.40
CA ARG A 2 -21.33 14.59 -0.65
C ARG A 2 -21.26 13.23 -1.39
N LYS A 3 -21.45 13.22 -2.71
CA LYS A 3 -21.32 12.02 -3.55
C LYS A 3 -19.88 11.49 -3.63
N VAL A 4 -18.90 12.38 -3.80
CA VAL A 4 -17.46 12.03 -3.82
C VAL A 4 -17.03 11.45 -2.47
N LEU A 5 -17.44 12.08 -1.37
CA LEU A 5 -17.11 11.62 -0.02
C LEU A 5 -17.72 10.24 0.31
N ALA A 6 -18.90 9.94 -0.25
CA ALA A 6 -19.52 8.63 -0.14
C ALA A 6 -18.75 7.55 -0.93
N ILE A 7 -18.22 7.89 -2.11
CA ILE A 7 -17.37 7.01 -2.90
C ILE A 7 -16.07 6.72 -2.14
N VAL A 8 -15.37 7.75 -1.68
CA VAL A 8 -14.11 7.63 -0.91
C VAL A 8 -14.32 6.75 0.33
N ARG A 9 -15.41 6.96 1.08
CA ARG A 9 -15.71 6.15 2.27
C ARG A 9 -15.97 4.68 1.92
N ARG A 10 -16.70 4.42 0.83
CA ARG A 10 -16.96 3.05 0.36
C ARG A 10 -15.66 2.37 -0.06
N GLU A 11 -14.81 3.05 -0.82
CA GLU A 11 -13.51 2.56 -1.25
C GLU A 11 -12.60 2.27 -0.05
N LEU A 12 -12.47 3.20 0.90
CA LEU A 12 -11.69 2.98 2.14
C LEU A 12 -12.17 1.74 2.90
N ILE A 13 -13.48 1.57 3.07
CA ILE A 13 -14.02 0.38 3.75
C ILE A 13 -13.72 -0.88 2.93
N ALA A 14 -13.82 -0.85 1.60
CA ALA A 14 -13.46 -1.97 0.72
C ALA A 14 -11.96 -2.32 0.79
N TYR A 15 -11.09 -1.32 0.97
CA TYR A 15 -9.67 -1.52 1.18
C TYR A 15 -9.38 -2.30 2.45
N PHE A 16 -9.94 -1.85 3.58
CA PHE A 16 -9.71 -2.46 4.90
C PHE A 16 -10.56 -3.71 5.15
N SER A 17 -11.63 -3.98 4.41
CA SER A 17 -12.42 -5.21 4.58
C SER A 17 -11.87 -6.41 3.81
N SER A 18 -10.90 -6.21 2.94
CA SER A 18 -10.33 -7.29 2.13
C SER A 18 -9.25 -8.07 2.89
N PRO A 19 -9.39 -9.40 3.01
CA PRO A 19 -8.39 -10.27 3.64
C PRO A 19 -6.99 -10.13 3.02
N LEU A 20 -6.91 -9.80 1.73
CA LEU A 20 -5.64 -9.67 1.01
C LEU A 20 -4.84 -8.46 1.49
N ALA A 21 -5.50 -7.35 1.84
CA ALA A 21 -4.81 -6.18 2.42
C ALA A 21 -4.08 -6.55 3.71
N TYR A 22 -4.74 -7.31 4.58
CA TYR A 22 -4.14 -7.79 5.83
C TYR A 22 -2.99 -8.77 5.59
N MET A 23 -3.09 -9.67 4.61
CA MET A 23 -2.00 -10.57 4.24
C MET A 23 -0.76 -9.79 3.78
N VAL A 24 -0.93 -8.81 2.90
CA VAL A 24 0.15 -7.97 2.38
C VAL A 24 0.77 -7.12 3.50
N LEU A 25 -0.05 -6.51 4.36
CA LEU A 25 0.42 -5.73 5.51
C LEU A 25 1.20 -6.60 6.50
N THR A 26 0.74 -7.81 6.77
CA THR A 26 1.42 -8.73 7.70
C THR A 26 2.76 -9.18 7.14
N ALA A 27 2.81 -9.57 5.87
CA ALA A 27 4.06 -9.93 5.19
C ALA A 27 5.05 -8.75 5.18
N PHE A 28 4.56 -7.54 4.96
CA PHE A 28 5.37 -6.32 5.04
C PHE A 28 5.98 -6.11 6.43
N LEU A 29 5.17 -6.18 7.48
CA LEU A 29 5.64 -5.98 8.86
C LEU A 29 6.66 -7.05 9.26
N LEU A 30 6.44 -8.31 8.88
CA LEU A 30 7.39 -9.40 9.16
C LEU A 30 8.73 -9.18 8.44
N MET A 31 8.68 -8.84 7.14
CA MET A 31 9.90 -8.58 6.38
C MET A 31 10.66 -7.36 6.92
N GLN A 32 9.97 -6.27 7.24
CA GLN A 32 10.58 -5.09 7.84
C GLN A 32 11.17 -5.39 9.22
N GLY A 33 10.48 -6.17 10.05
CA GLY A 33 11.00 -6.63 11.34
C GLY A 33 12.27 -7.47 11.19
N TYR A 34 12.31 -8.35 10.20
CA TYR A 34 13.50 -9.16 9.90
C TYR A 34 14.68 -8.31 9.42
N ILE A 35 14.45 -7.37 8.51
CA ILE A 35 15.50 -6.43 8.05
C ILE A 35 16.00 -5.57 9.21
N PHE A 36 15.10 -5.08 10.07
CA PHE A 36 15.47 -4.32 11.25
C PHE A 36 16.35 -5.13 12.21
N TYR A 37 15.98 -6.39 12.47
CA TYR A 37 16.79 -7.30 13.27
C TYR A 37 18.20 -7.48 12.69
N LEU A 38 18.31 -7.68 11.36
CA LEU A 38 19.62 -7.80 10.69
C LEU A 38 20.47 -6.53 10.87
N ILE A 39 19.89 -5.35 10.67
CA ILE A 39 20.60 -4.07 10.84
C ILE A 39 21.10 -3.92 12.28
N VAL A 40 20.25 -4.20 13.27
CA VAL A 40 20.64 -4.13 14.69
C VAL A 40 21.75 -5.13 15.00
N SER A 41 21.65 -6.37 14.49
CA SER A 41 22.69 -7.39 14.70
C SER A 41 24.04 -7.01 14.10
N PHE A 42 24.05 -6.30 12.97
CA PHE A 42 25.26 -5.82 12.30
C PHE A 42 25.91 -4.64 13.06
N LEU A 43 25.08 -3.71 13.53
CA LEU A 43 25.54 -2.55 14.31
C LEU A 43 26.03 -2.93 15.73
N ASN A 44 25.63 -4.09 16.25
CA ASN A 44 26.08 -4.59 17.55
C ASN A 44 27.45 -5.29 17.49
N GLN A 45 28.08 -5.40 16.32
CA GLN A 45 29.41 -6.00 16.16
C GLN A 45 30.52 -4.98 16.50
N PRO A 46 31.55 -5.36 17.28
CA PRO A 46 32.66 -4.45 17.57
C PRO A 46 33.49 -4.18 16.31
N GLY A 47 33.47 -2.94 15.81
CA GLY A 47 34.27 -2.50 14.65
C GLY A 47 33.49 -1.93 13.47
N THR A 48 32.15 -1.93 13.52
CA THR A 48 31.32 -1.27 12.51
C THR A 48 31.35 0.25 12.68
N GLN A 49 31.54 0.96 11.57
CA GLN A 49 31.46 2.43 11.55
C GLN A 49 30.09 2.87 12.06
N ALA A 50 30.04 3.97 12.83
CA ALA A 50 28.81 4.54 13.38
C ALA A 50 27.89 5.07 12.27
N MET A 51 27.24 4.16 11.57
CA MET A 51 26.26 4.44 10.53
C MET A 51 24.89 4.44 11.19
N THR A 52 24.10 5.47 10.91
CA THR A 52 22.78 5.61 11.54
C THR A 52 21.86 4.48 11.08
N PRO A 53 21.30 3.66 12.00
CA PRO A 53 20.40 2.56 11.64
C PRO A 53 19.22 3.03 10.79
N LEU A 54 18.76 4.26 11.03
CA LEU A 54 17.68 4.90 10.27
C LEU A 54 18.01 5.02 8.77
N ARG A 55 19.26 5.32 8.41
CA ARG A 55 19.67 5.50 7.00
C ARG A 55 19.75 4.16 6.27
N LEU A 56 20.17 3.09 6.97
CA LEU A 56 20.18 1.73 6.44
C LEU A 56 18.75 1.18 6.25
N PHE A 57 17.85 1.54 7.17
CA PHE A 57 16.45 1.11 7.13
C PHE A 57 15.63 1.88 6.08
N PHE A 58 15.80 3.20 5.97
CA PHE A 58 15.09 4.06 5.01
C PHE A 58 15.98 4.41 3.81
N GLY A 59 16.06 3.50 2.85
CA GLY A 59 16.65 3.76 1.53
C GLY A 59 18.15 3.49 1.37
N GLY A 60 18.87 3.18 2.45
CA GLY A 60 20.28 2.74 2.38
C GLY A 60 20.46 1.30 1.91
N THR A 61 19.40 0.50 1.88
CA THR A 61 19.45 -0.90 1.46
C THR A 61 18.56 -1.13 0.24
N ILE A 62 19.04 -1.91 -0.74
CA ILE A 62 18.29 -2.22 -1.97
C ILE A 62 16.95 -2.90 -1.67
N PHE A 63 16.87 -3.68 -0.58
CA PHE A 63 15.66 -4.37 -0.14
C PHE A 63 14.49 -3.42 0.13
N PHE A 64 14.76 -2.21 0.66
CA PHE A 64 13.70 -1.21 0.89
C PHE A 64 13.05 -0.76 -0.43
N TRP A 65 13.88 -0.49 -1.45
CA TRP A 65 13.42 -0.06 -2.77
C TRP A 65 12.73 -1.18 -3.54
N LEU A 66 13.30 -2.39 -3.51
CA LEU A 66 12.72 -3.58 -4.14
C LEU A 66 11.35 -3.90 -3.54
N PHE A 67 11.19 -3.74 -2.22
CA PHE A 67 9.91 -3.98 -1.57
C PHE A 67 8.87 -2.90 -1.89
N LEU A 68 9.26 -1.61 -1.87
CA LEU A 68 8.39 -0.52 -2.33
C LEU A 68 7.90 -0.75 -3.77
N LEU A 69 8.78 -1.25 -4.64
CA LEU A 69 8.44 -1.57 -6.02
C LEU A 69 7.34 -2.64 -6.12
N PHE A 70 7.24 -3.58 -5.17
CA PHE A 70 6.16 -4.58 -5.15
C PHE A 70 4.92 -4.11 -4.40
N VAL A 71 5.07 -3.42 -3.26
CA VAL A 71 3.95 -2.97 -2.44
C VAL A 71 3.11 -1.93 -3.16
N VAL A 72 3.74 -0.95 -3.79
CA VAL A 72 3.05 0.15 -4.48
C VAL A 72 2.09 -0.40 -5.56
N PRO A 73 2.50 -1.25 -6.51
CA PRO A 73 1.59 -1.84 -7.48
C PRO A 73 0.58 -2.78 -6.85
N VAL A 74 0.93 -3.56 -5.81
CA VAL A 74 -0.04 -4.45 -5.16
C VAL A 74 -1.19 -3.65 -4.52
N ILE A 75 -0.90 -2.52 -3.89
CA ILE A 75 -1.92 -1.65 -3.29
C ILE A 75 -2.69 -0.87 -4.37
N THR A 76 -1.99 -0.32 -5.37
CA THR A 76 -2.61 0.54 -6.41
C THR A 76 -3.36 -0.25 -7.47
N MET A 77 -2.94 -1.45 -7.85
CA MET A 77 -3.64 -2.26 -8.86
C MET A 77 -5.03 -2.70 -8.41
N ARG A 78 -5.28 -2.85 -7.10
CA ARG A 78 -6.63 -3.16 -6.59
C ARG A 78 -7.67 -2.11 -6.96
N LEU A 79 -7.28 -0.85 -7.05
CA LEU A 79 -8.18 0.29 -7.26
C LEU A 79 -9.01 0.18 -8.55
N ILE A 80 -8.46 -0.50 -9.56
CA ILE A 80 -9.10 -0.72 -10.87
C ILE A 80 -9.32 -2.22 -11.15
N ALA A 81 -8.42 -3.10 -10.71
CA ALA A 81 -8.54 -4.54 -10.95
C ALA A 81 -9.71 -5.17 -10.19
N GLU A 82 -10.03 -4.67 -9.00
CA GLU A 82 -11.10 -5.23 -8.18
C GLU A 82 -12.47 -4.93 -8.79
N GLU A 83 -12.67 -3.73 -9.33
CA GLU A 83 -13.88 -3.37 -10.08
C GLU A 83 -14.04 -4.11 -11.40
N ARG A 84 -12.94 -4.35 -12.13
CA ARG A 84 -12.97 -5.22 -13.32
C ARG A 84 -13.34 -6.65 -12.96
N ARG A 85 -12.87 -7.15 -11.81
CA ARG A 85 -13.13 -8.52 -11.37
C ARG A 85 -14.55 -8.71 -10.81
N SER A 86 -15.11 -7.71 -10.13
CA SER A 86 -16.46 -7.76 -9.56
C SER A 86 -17.56 -7.35 -10.54
N GLY A 87 -17.22 -6.90 -11.75
CA GLY A 87 -18.19 -6.43 -12.75
C GLY A 87 -18.92 -5.14 -12.35
N THR A 88 -18.51 -4.50 -11.25
CA THR A 88 -19.18 -3.29 -10.74
C THR A 88 -18.88 -2.04 -11.55
N ILE A 89 -18.03 -2.12 -12.59
CA ILE A 89 -17.80 -1.02 -13.54
C ILE A 89 -19.11 -0.62 -14.24
N GLU A 90 -19.91 -1.60 -14.66
CA GLU A 90 -21.17 -1.36 -15.37
C GLU A 90 -22.22 -0.61 -14.53
N PRO A 91 -22.51 -1.01 -13.27
CA PRO A 91 -23.40 -0.24 -12.40
C PRO A 91 -22.81 1.11 -11.96
N LEU A 92 -21.48 1.26 -11.93
CA LEU A 92 -20.83 2.54 -11.63
C LEU A 92 -21.01 3.56 -12.76
N LEU A 93 -20.94 3.10 -14.01
CA LEU A 93 -21.12 3.92 -15.22
C LEU A 93 -22.59 4.27 -15.50
N THR A 94 -23.53 3.47 -15.00
CA THR A 94 -24.98 3.74 -15.12
C THR A 94 -25.54 4.54 -13.94
N ALA A 95 -24.77 4.73 -12.87
CA ALA A 95 -25.18 5.53 -11.73
C ALA A 95 -25.16 7.05 -12.05
N PRO A 96 -26.02 7.87 -11.40
CA PRO A 96 -26.09 9.32 -11.62
C PRO A 96 -24.90 10.06 -10.95
N VAL A 97 -23.69 9.72 -11.37
CA VAL A 97 -22.39 10.26 -10.95
C VAL A 97 -21.58 10.57 -12.20
N THR A 98 -21.00 11.77 -12.25
CA THR A 98 -20.17 12.18 -13.37
C THR A 98 -18.81 11.49 -13.30
N GLU A 99 -18.21 11.17 -14.45
CA GLU A 99 -16.88 10.52 -14.54
C GLU A 99 -15.82 11.25 -13.70
N GLY A 100 -15.83 12.59 -13.71
CA GLY A 100 -14.91 13.40 -12.89
C GLY A 100 -15.07 13.21 -11.38
N GLN A 101 -16.28 12.88 -10.89
CA GLN A 101 -16.51 12.57 -9.47
C GLN A 101 -16.01 11.17 -9.11
N VAL A 102 -16.06 10.23 -10.06
CA VAL A 102 -15.50 8.88 -9.90
C VAL A 102 -13.98 8.94 -9.87
N ILE A 103 -13.35 9.67 -10.80
CA ILE A 103 -11.90 9.85 -10.85
C ILE A 103 -11.42 10.55 -9.57
N ALA A 104 -12.07 11.65 -9.17
CA ALA A 104 -11.71 12.38 -7.94
C ALA A 104 -11.91 11.53 -6.68
N GLY A 105 -12.94 10.66 -6.64
CA GLY A 105 -13.19 9.76 -5.52
C GLY A 105 -12.25 8.54 -5.47
N LYS A 106 -11.59 8.20 -6.57
CA LYS A 106 -10.60 7.12 -6.67
C LYS A 106 -9.17 7.60 -6.39
N PHE A 107 -8.89 8.88 -6.68
CA PHE A 107 -7.59 9.50 -6.42
C PHE A 107 -7.43 9.97 -4.97
N LEU A 108 -8.53 10.18 -4.24
CA LEU A 108 -8.58 10.59 -2.83
C LEU A 108 -8.77 9.38 -1.92
#